data_AF-A0A671P2P9-F1
#
_entry.id   AF-A0A671P2P9-F1
#
_cell.length_a   1.000
_cell.length_b   1.000
_cell.length_c   1.000
_cell.angle_alpha   90.00
_cell.angle_beta   90.00
_cell.angle_gamma   90.00
#
_symmetry.space_group_name_H-M   'P 1'
#
loop_
_entity.id
_entity.type
_entity.pdbx_description
1 polymer ?
#
loop_
_entity_poly.entity_id
_entity_poly.type
_entity_poly.pdbx_seq_one_letter_code
_entity_poly.pdbx_strand_id
1 'polypeptide(L)'
;MEKVRQSNEACQLGDFQTAVKLYGEALRADPQNCILYSNRSAAHLKLGQYQTALNDAVKARLLNPKWPKVSVWAGLRIFYSRLQVKTSLVLHHSLQVQRVESLRFCQIASLLNISQL
;
A
#
# COMPACT_ATOMS: atom_id res chain seq x y z
N MET A 1 17.90 7.72 -21.59
CA MET A 1 18.44 8.74 -20.65
C MET A 1 17.53 9.97 -20.55
N GLU A 2 17.05 10.55 -21.65
CA GLU A 2 16.26 11.80 -21.61
C GLU A 2 15.01 11.75 -20.71
N LYS A 3 14.20 10.70 -20.82
CA LYS A 3 12.99 10.53 -19.99
C LYS A 3 13.29 10.44 -18.49
N VAL A 4 14.46 9.89 -18.11
CA VAL A 4 14.88 9.80 -16.70
C VAL A 4 15.25 11.20 -16.18
N ARG A 5 15.88 12.02 -17.02
CA ARG A 5 16.20 13.41 -16.69
C ARG A 5 14.94 14.24 -16.49
N GLN A 6 14.01 14.17 -17.44
CA GLN A 6 12.70 14.83 -17.33
C GLN A 6 11.91 14.36 -16.12
N SER A 7 11.98 13.07 -15.79
CA SER A 7 11.31 12.52 -14.61
C SER A 7 11.89 13.04 -13.29
N ASN A 8 13.22 13.21 -13.23
CA ASN A 8 13.87 13.79 -12.06
C ASN A 8 13.51 15.26 -11.90
N GLU A 9 13.46 15.99 -13.01
CA GLU A 9 13.03 17.40 -13.05
C GLU A 9 11.57 17.55 -12.61
N ALA A 10 10.66 16.72 -13.10
CA ALA A 10 9.26 16.68 -12.64
C ALA A 10 9.16 16.40 -11.13
N CYS A 11 9.99 15.51 -10.58
CA CYS A 11 10.07 15.31 -9.12
C CYS A 11 10.58 16.55 -8.37
N GLN A 12 11.49 17.33 -8.94
CA GLN A 12 11.97 18.58 -8.32
C GLN A 12 10.91 19.69 -8.38
N LEU A 13 10.13 19.74 -9.46
CA LEU A 13 9.00 20.65 -9.63
C LEU A 13 7.78 20.27 -8.77
N GLY A 14 7.81 19.12 -8.10
CA GLY A 14 6.71 18.62 -7.29
C GLY A 14 5.59 17.93 -8.07
N ASP A 15 5.73 17.80 -9.40
CA ASP A 15 4.81 17.05 -10.24
C ASP A 15 5.15 15.55 -10.21
N PHE A 16 4.75 14.91 -9.12
CA PHE A 16 4.97 13.49 -8.92
C PHE A 16 4.09 12.62 -9.84
N GLN A 17 2.94 13.12 -10.32
CA GLN A 17 2.08 12.35 -11.23
C GLN A 17 2.72 12.19 -12.60
N THR A 18 3.26 13.28 -13.15
CA THR A 18 3.99 13.25 -14.42
C THR A 18 5.29 12.45 -14.27
N ALA A 19 6.01 12.61 -13.14
CA ALA A 19 7.19 11.81 -12.86
C ALA A 19 6.90 10.30 -12.89
N VAL A 20 5.81 9.83 -12.28
CA VAL A 20 5.41 8.41 -12.31
C VAL A 20 5.18 7.91 -13.75
N LYS A 21 4.51 8.70 -14.60
CA LYS A 21 4.28 8.36 -16.01
C LYS A 21 5.60 8.23 -16.78
N LEU A 22 6.49 9.21 -16.61
CA LEU A 22 7.81 9.23 -17.24
C LEU A 22 8.70 8.07 -16.76
N TYR A 23 8.69 7.74 -15.47
CA TYR A 23 9.35 6.54 -14.96
C TYR A 23 8.77 5.27 -15.55
N GLY A 24 7.44 5.18 -15.72
CA GLY A 24 6.79 4.05 -16.39
C GLY A 24 7.22 3.87 -17.84
N GLU A 25 7.40 4.97 -18.57
CA GLU A 25 7.96 4.95 -19.93
C GLU A 25 9.43 4.57 -19.95
N ALA A 26 10.23 5.10 -19.02
CA ALA A 26 11.64 4.75 -18.89
C ALA A 26 11.82 3.27 -18.56
N LEU A 27 10.95 2.71 -17.70
CA LEU A 27 10.92 1.28 -17.37
C LEU A 27 10.46 0.40 -18.52
N ARG A 28 9.64 0.91 -19.46
CA ARG A 28 9.32 0.17 -20.70
C ARG A 28 10.54 0.05 -21.60
N ALA A 29 11.43 1.03 -21.59
CA ALA A 29 12.68 0.99 -22.35
C ALA A 29 13.76 0.15 -21.64
N ASP A 30 13.87 0.25 -20.32
CA ASP A 30 14.82 -0.52 -19.50
C ASP A 30 14.11 -1.12 -18.28
N PRO A 31 13.53 -2.33 -18.41
CA PRO A 31 12.75 -2.97 -17.36
C PRO A 31 13.60 -3.59 -16.25
N GLN A 32 14.93 -3.69 -16.42
CA GLN A 32 15.83 -4.28 -15.42
C GLN A 32 16.46 -3.23 -14.49
N ASN A 33 16.15 -1.95 -14.71
CA ASN A 33 16.74 -0.88 -13.94
C ASN A 33 16.13 -0.75 -12.54
N CYS A 34 16.82 -1.27 -11.53
CA CYS A 34 16.40 -1.13 -10.13
C CYS A 34 16.25 0.34 -9.71
N ILE A 35 17.04 1.25 -10.28
CA ILE A 35 17.05 2.68 -9.91
C ILE A 35 15.73 3.35 -10.27
N LEU A 36 15.20 3.04 -11.44
CA LEU A 36 13.92 3.60 -11.90
C LEU A 36 12.76 3.13 -11.04
N TYR A 37 12.73 1.86 -10.62
CA TYR A 37 11.70 1.36 -9.69
C TYR A 37 11.76 2.05 -8.33
N SER A 38 12.96 2.29 -7.79
CA SER A 38 13.12 2.99 -6.51
C SER A 38 12.68 4.45 -6.61
N ASN A 39 13.06 5.16 -7.67
CA ASN A 39 12.62 6.54 -7.86
C ASN A 39 11.11 6.65 -8.10
N ARG A 40 10.52 5.70 -8.85
CA ARG A 40 9.06 5.63 -9.02
C ARG A 40 8.33 5.34 -7.71
N SER A 41 8.87 4.45 -6.86
CA SER A 41 8.32 4.21 -5.52
C SER A 41 8.35 5.47 -4.64
N ALA A 42 9.40 6.29 -4.75
CA ALA A 42 9.49 7.55 -4.02
C ALA A 42 8.45 8.57 -4.49
N ALA A 43 8.22 8.67 -5.81
CA ALA A 43 7.16 9.51 -6.35
C ALA A 43 5.77 9.03 -5.90
N HIS A 44 5.52 7.71 -5.88
CA HIS A 44 4.27 7.15 -5.35
C HIS A 44 4.05 7.43 -3.86
N LEU A 45 5.09 7.42 -3.02
CA LEU A 45 4.94 7.85 -1.63
C LEU A 45 4.49 9.29 -1.50
N LYS A 46 5.06 10.18 -2.32
CA LYS A 46 4.70 11.61 -2.31
C LYS A 46 3.26 11.84 -2.76
N LEU A 47 2.73 10.94 -3.57
CA LEU A 47 1.31 10.90 -3.96
C LEU A 47 0.40 10.20 -2.94
N GLY A 48 0.93 9.68 -1.83
CA GLY A 48 0.17 8.91 -0.84
C GLY A 48 -0.22 7.49 -1.29
N GLN A 49 0.33 7.02 -2.42
CA GLN A 49 0.03 5.71 -2.98
C GLN A 49 0.98 4.64 -2.41
N TYR A 50 0.79 4.33 -1.12
CA TYR A 50 1.72 3.48 -0.38
C TYR A 50 1.78 2.02 -0.87
N GLN A 51 0.64 1.47 -1.30
CA GLN A 51 0.58 0.08 -1.79
C GLN A 51 1.36 -0.11 -3.11
N THR A 52 1.20 0.82 -4.06
CA THR A 52 1.93 0.76 -5.34
C THR A 52 3.42 1.05 -5.15
N ALA A 53 3.77 2.02 -4.29
CA ALA A 53 5.15 2.28 -3.91
C ALA A 53 5.85 1.02 -3.36
N LEU A 54 5.14 0.25 -2.54
CA LEU A 54 5.65 -0.97 -1.93
C LEU A 54 5.89 -2.08 -2.96
N ASN A 55 4.99 -2.24 -3.93
CA ASN A 55 5.18 -3.20 -5.02
C ASN A 55 6.41 -2.86 -5.87
N ASP A 56 6.62 -1.57 -6.17
CA ASP A 56 7.79 -1.11 -6.92
C ASP A 56 9.09 -1.30 -6.15
N ALA A 57 9.09 -1.01 -4.85
CA ALA A 57 10.24 -1.25 -3.99
C ALA A 57 10.59 -2.75 -3.90
N VAL A 58 9.59 -3.63 -3.87
CA VAL A 58 9.81 -5.09 -3.90
C VAL A 58 10.44 -5.50 -5.22
N LYS A 59 9.96 -5.00 -6.36
CA LYS A 59 10.57 -5.26 -7.67
C LYS A 59 12.02 -4.77 -7.74
N ALA A 60 12.29 -3.55 -7.25
CA ALA A 60 13.64 -3.01 -7.19
C ALA A 60 14.59 -3.93 -6.40
N ARG A 61 14.10 -4.52 -5.30
CA ARG A 61 14.85 -5.49 -4.49
C ARG A 61 15.13 -6.79 -5.19
N LEU A 62 14.14 -7.32 -5.89
CA LEU A 62 14.29 -8.57 -6.65
C LEU A 62 15.33 -8.42 -7.75
N LEU A 63 15.40 -7.24 -8.38
CA LEU A 63 16.38 -6.93 -9.42
C LEU A 63 17.79 -6.71 -8.87
N ASN A 64 17.93 -5.96 -7.77
CA ASN A 64 19.23 -5.75 -7.14
C ASN A 64 19.14 -5.85 -5.60
N PRO A 65 19.43 -7.03 -5.04
CA PRO A 65 19.37 -7.24 -3.59
C PRO A 65 20.49 -6.52 -2.83
N LYS A 66 21.55 -6.07 -3.52
CA LYS A 66 22.72 -5.42 -2.92
C LYS A 66 22.56 -3.90 -2.78
N TRP A 67 21.45 -3.33 -3.27
CA TRP A 67 21.30 -1.89 -3.33
C TRP A 67 20.79 -1.29 -2.00
N PRO A 68 21.56 -0.42 -1.29
CA PRO A 68 21.25 -0.01 0.08
C PRO A 68 19.93 0.73 0.25
N LYS A 69 19.53 1.54 -0.75
CA LYS A 69 18.28 2.30 -0.74
C LYS A 69 17.05 1.39 -0.63
N VAL A 70 17.11 0.20 -1.21
CA VAL A 70 16.03 -0.80 -1.20
C VAL A 70 15.71 -1.28 0.23
N SER A 71 16.72 -1.38 1.10
CA SER A 71 16.52 -1.82 2.49
C SER A 71 15.65 -0.85 3.29
N VAL A 72 15.72 0.46 3.00
CA VAL A 72 14.84 1.48 3.62
C VAL A 72 13.38 1.22 3.28
N TRP A 73 13.11 0.84 2.03
CA TRP A 73 11.77 0.50 1.56
C TRP A 73 11.27 -0.84 2.10
N ALA A 74 12.16 -1.79 2.38
CA ALA A 74 11.82 -3.03 3.07
C ALA A 74 11.37 -2.79 4.52
N GLY A 75 12.00 -1.84 5.23
CA GLY A 75 11.53 -1.38 6.54
C GLY A 75 10.15 -0.72 6.46
N LEU A 76 9.95 0.13 5.45
CA LEU A 76 8.66 0.75 5.16
C LEU A 76 7.57 -0.30 4.81
N ARG A 77 7.95 -1.37 4.09
CA ARG A 77 7.06 -2.51 3.78
C ARG A 77 6.60 -3.25 5.03
N ILE A 78 7.51 -3.51 5.98
CA ILE A 78 7.15 -4.14 7.25
C ILE A 78 6.21 -3.22 8.03
N PHE A 79 6.49 -1.91 8.04
CA PHE A 79 5.64 -0.92 8.69
C PHE A 79 4.21 -0.89 8.11
N TYR A 80 4.07 -0.79 6.78
CA TYR A 80 2.74 -0.78 6.13
C TYR A 80 2.02 -2.13 6.19
N SER A 81 2.73 -3.26 6.06
CA SER A 81 2.12 -4.60 6.24
C SER A 81 1.61 -4.77 7.67
N ARG A 82 2.36 -4.33 8.69
CA ARG A 82 1.89 -4.33 10.08
C ARG A 82 0.67 -3.44 10.30
N LEU A 83 0.60 -2.29 9.63
CA LEU A 83 -0.59 -1.42 9.68
C LEU A 83 -1.82 -2.09 9.04
N GLN A 84 -1.67 -2.68 7.85
CA GLN A 84 -2.75 -3.39 7.16
C GLN A 84 -3.28 -4.60 7.95
N VAL A 85 -2.37 -5.37 8.58
CA VAL A 85 -2.77 -6.49 9.45
C VAL A 85 -3.50 -5.98 10.70
N LYS A 86 -3.06 -4.87 11.29
CA LYS A 86 -3.78 -4.23 12.41
C LYS A 86 -5.18 -3.77 12.00
N THR A 87 -5.34 -3.07 10.88
CA THR A 87 -6.67 -2.64 10.42
C THR A 87 -7.57 -3.82 10.08
N SER A 88 -7.05 -4.85 9.42
CA SER A 88 -7.84 -6.06 9.14
C SER A 88 -8.25 -6.81 10.41
N LEU A 89 -7.39 -6.88 11.42
CA LEU A 89 -7.69 -7.51 12.70
C LEU A 89 -8.77 -6.74 13.46
N VAL A 90 -8.67 -5.41 13.48
CA VAL A 90 -9.68 -4.53 14.11
C VAL A 90 -11.02 -4.66 13.40
N LEU A 91 -11.05 -4.63 12.06
CA LEU A 91 -12.28 -4.80 11.30
C LEU A 91 -12.91 -6.17 11.52
N HIS A 92 -12.12 -7.24 11.56
CA HIS A 92 -12.64 -8.58 11.84
C HIS A 92 -13.22 -8.65 13.27
N HIS A 93 -12.56 -8.05 14.26
CA HIS A 93 -13.09 -8.01 15.63
C HIS A 93 -14.37 -7.14 15.74
N SER A 94 -14.38 -5.96 15.13
CA SER A 94 -15.56 -5.08 15.10
C SER A 94 -16.77 -5.71 14.40
N LEU A 95 -16.55 -6.45 13.30
CA LEU A 95 -17.60 -7.22 12.62
C LEU A 95 -18.12 -8.38 13.48
N GLN A 96 -17.24 -9.06 14.23
CA GLN A 96 -17.65 -10.10 15.17
C GLN A 96 -18.53 -9.50 16.28
N VAL A 97 -18.14 -8.36 16.87
CA VAL A 97 -18.90 -7.67 17.92
C VAL A 97 -20.31 -7.27 17.46
N GLN A 98 -20.44 -6.65 16.29
CA GLN A 98 -21.77 -6.31 15.72
C GLN A 98 -22.63 -7.56 15.43
N ARG A 99 -22.01 -8.67 15.05
CA ARG A 99 -22.71 -9.95 14.83
C ARG A 99 -23.20 -10.58 16.12
N VAL A 100 -22.46 -10.45 17.23
CA VAL A 100 -22.88 -10.98 18.54
C VAL A 100 -24.01 -10.14 19.14
N GLU A 101 -23.96 -8.81 18.99
CA GLU A 101 -25.04 -7.94 19.47
C GLU A 101 -26.36 -8.20 18.74
N SER A 102 -26.33 -8.33 17.40
CA SER A 102 -27.52 -8.66 16.62
C SER A 102 -28.12 -10.04 16.93
N LEU A 103 -27.29 -11.05 17.23
CA LEU A 103 -27.74 -12.36 17.69
C LEU A 103 -28.36 -12.32 19.10
N ARG A 104 -27.79 -11.53 20.02
CA ARG A 104 -28.35 -11.33 21.37
C ARG A 104 -29.73 -10.64 21.32
N PHE A 105 -29.92 -9.66 20.44
CA PHE A 105 -31.22 -9.02 20.24
C PHE A 105 -32.31 -10.00 19.78
N CYS A 106 -31.98 -10.96 18.90
CA CYS A 106 -32.94 -11.97 18.46
C CYS A 106 -33.34 -12.95 19.58
N GLN A 107 -32.39 -13.38 20.42
CA GLN A 107 -32.66 -14.31 21.52
C GLN A 107 -33.53 -13.69 22.63
N ILE A 108 -33.32 -12.41 22.95
CA ILE A 108 -34.13 -11.69 23.94
C ILE A 108 -35.57 -11.50 23.44
N ALA A 109 -35.77 -11.20 22.15
CA ALA A 109 -37.10 -11.06 21.56
C ALA A 109 -37.92 -12.37 21.60
N SER A 110 -37.28 -13.54 21.44
CA SER A 110 -37.96 -14.83 21.57
C SER A 110 -38.36 -15.17 23.01
N LEU A 111 -37.63 -14.70 24.01
CA LEU A 111 -37.92 -14.98 25.43
C LEU A 111 -39.05 -14.11 25.98
N LEU A 112 -39.22 -12.89 25.48
CA LEU A 112 -40.32 -11.99 25.88
C LEU A 112 -41.68 -12.38 25.30
N ASN A 113 -41.71 -13.16 24.21
CA ASN A 113 -42.96 -13.60 23.57
C ASN A 113 -43.52 -14.91 24.17
N ILE A 114 -42.81 -15.52 25.13
CA ILE A 114 -43.23 -16.76 25.82
C ILE A 114 -43.94 -16.43 27.14
N SER A 115 -43.86 -15.19 27.62
CA SER A 115 -44.48 -14.74 28.88
C SER A 115 -45.94 -14.22 28.76
N GLN A 116 -46.63 -14.46 27.63
CA GLN A 116 -48.04 -14.06 27.44
C GLN A 116 -48.99 -15.22 27.05
N LEU A 117 -48.67 -16.46 27.43
CA LEU A 117 -49.57 -17.62 27.31
C LEU A 117 -49.85 -18.25 28.68
#